data_AF-A0A542U9J7-F1
#
_entry.id   AF-A0A542U9J7-F1
#
_cell.length_a   1.000
_cell.length_b   1.000
_cell.length_c   1.000
_cell.angle_alpha   90.00
_cell.angle_beta   90.00
_cell.angle_gamma   90.00
#
_symmetry.space_group_name_H-M   'P 1'
#
loop_
_entity.id
_entity.type
_entity.pdbx_description
1 polymer ?
#
loop_
_entity_poly.entity_id
_entity_poly.type
_entity_poly.pdbx_seq_one_letter_code
_entity_poly.pdbx_strand_id
1 'polypeptide(L)'
;MRRVGTAVLLAVALGATLTATPARADGARSPGIANCTTTACHFDVPPGTYDVTVRLGGATASGTSITGETRRSLLPETAVPIVRRWFNADGTLDNGTALLVNSLGVDLPAVIRSAAAEDAPLIDLTAETKALVESLGPEGSKAIYLYNEKRDNTHTSVHGATVYAGLVRDGLLARHLVPGGAVRVG
;
A
#
# COMPACT_ATOMS: atom_id res chain seq x y z
N MET A 1 -47.37 19.60 68.36
CA MET A 1 -46.22 19.54 67.43
C MET A 1 -45.77 18.09 67.26
N ARG A 2 -46.09 17.45 66.13
CA ARG A 2 -45.55 16.13 65.76
C ARG A 2 -45.28 16.13 64.25
N ARG A 3 -43.99 16.15 63.90
CA ARG A 3 -43.47 16.06 62.52
C ARG A 3 -43.50 14.60 62.09
N VAL A 4 -44.06 14.29 60.92
CA VAL A 4 -43.92 12.99 60.26
C VAL A 4 -42.88 13.15 59.17
N GLY A 5 -41.78 12.39 59.28
CA GLY A 5 -40.62 12.46 58.42
C GLY A 5 -40.81 11.74 57.09
N THR A 6 -40.22 12.30 56.04
CA THR A 6 -40.08 11.75 54.71
C THR A 6 -39.10 10.57 54.71
N ALA A 7 -39.54 9.41 54.20
CA ALA A 7 -38.67 8.27 53.94
C ALA A 7 -37.94 8.45 52.60
N VAL A 8 -36.61 8.39 52.62
CA VAL A 8 -35.76 8.35 51.43
C VAL A 8 -35.44 6.89 51.13
N LEU A 9 -35.84 6.41 49.94
CA LEU A 9 -35.43 5.11 49.41
C LEU A 9 -34.10 5.28 48.65
N LEU A 10 -33.04 4.63 49.13
CA LEU A 10 -31.78 4.44 48.42
C LEU A 10 -31.86 3.13 47.63
N ALA A 11 -31.86 3.20 46.30
CA ALA A 11 -31.71 2.04 45.43
C ALA A 11 -30.21 1.82 45.14
N VAL A 12 -29.65 0.72 45.63
CA VAL A 12 -28.29 0.27 45.32
C VAL A 12 -28.34 -0.55 44.03
N ALA A 13 -27.74 -0.05 42.95
CA ALA A 13 -27.56 -0.80 41.71
C ALA A 13 -26.24 -1.59 41.76
N LEU A 14 -26.33 -2.92 41.80
CA LEU A 14 -25.16 -3.80 41.63
C LEU A 14 -24.72 -3.75 40.15
N GLY A 15 -23.55 -3.15 39.89
CA GLY A 15 -22.92 -3.19 38.58
C GLY A 15 -22.32 -4.56 38.30
N ALA A 16 -22.93 -5.31 37.37
CA ALA A 16 -22.33 -6.50 36.80
C ALA A 16 -21.21 -6.09 35.83
N THR A 17 -19.96 -6.32 36.21
CA THR A 17 -18.81 -6.14 35.32
C THR A 17 -18.76 -7.30 34.32
N LEU A 18 -19.29 -7.08 33.11
CA LEU A 18 -19.10 -8.01 32.00
C LEU A 18 -17.64 -7.94 31.52
N THR A 19 -16.83 -8.92 31.90
CA THR A 19 -15.54 -9.16 31.24
C THR A 19 -15.82 -9.90 29.93
N ALA A 20 -16.09 -9.14 28.85
CA ALA A 20 -16.24 -9.73 27.53
C ALA A 20 -14.89 -10.32 27.08
N THR A 21 -14.80 -11.65 27.03
CA THR A 21 -13.69 -12.33 26.35
C THR A 21 -13.77 -12.01 24.85
N PRO A 22 -12.70 -11.54 24.20
CA PRO A 22 -12.73 -11.29 22.77
C PRO A 22 -13.03 -12.59 22.03
N ALA A 23 -14.12 -12.61 21.26
CA ALA A 23 -14.45 -13.72 20.39
C ALA A 23 -13.40 -13.81 19.27
N ARG A 24 -12.61 -14.89 19.24
CA ARG A 24 -11.74 -15.20 18.11
C ARG A 24 -12.54 -15.95 17.06
N ALA A 25 -12.61 -15.39 15.86
CA ALA A 25 -13.19 -16.06 14.70
C ALA A 25 -12.13 -16.94 14.04
N ASP A 26 -11.85 -18.11 14.62
CA ASP A 26 -10.97 -19.10 13.99
C ASP A 26 -11.79 -19.98 13.02
N GLY A 27 -11.43 -19.97 11.73
CA GLY A 27 -11.75 -21.08 10.82
C GLY A 27 -12.78 -20.87 9.70
N ALA A 28 -13.29 -19.65 9.44
CA ALA A 28 -14.18 -19.44 8.29
C ALA A 28 -13.39 -19.36 6.97
N ARG A 29 -13.84 -20.09 5.94
CA ARG A 29 -13.35 -19.99 4.55
C ARG A 29 -13.37 -18.51 4.13
N SER A 30 -12.26 -18.00 3.58
CA SER A 30 -12.17 -16.59 3.15
C SER A 30 -13.41 -16.22 2.32
N PRO A 31 -14.20 -15.23 2.73
CA PRO A 31 -15.50 -14.93 2.11
C PRO A 31 -15.43 -14.46 0.65
N GLY A 32 -14.22 -14.39 0.08
CA GLY A 32 -13.98 -14.13 -1.34
C GLY A 32 -14.43 -12.75 -1.78
N ILE A 33 -14.28 -12.46 -3.07
CA ILE A 33 -14.72 -11.18 -3.66
C ILE A 33 -16.20 -11.15 -4.04
N ALA A 34 -16.94 -12.24 -3.79
CA ALA A 34 -18.34 -12.38 -4.19
C ALA A 34 -19.27 -11.38 -3.46
N ASN A 35 -18.87 -10.92 -2.28
CA ASN A 35 -19.59 -9.92 -1.49
C ASN A 35 -18.99 -8.51 -1.65
N CYS A 36 -18.30 -8.28 -2.76
CA CYS A 36 -17.70 -6.99 -3.11
C CYS A 36 -18.45 -6.30 -4.24
N THR A 37 -18.64 -5.00 -4.08
CA THR A 37 -18.94 -4.05 -5.15
C THR A 37 -17.63 -3.55 -5.78
N THR A 38 -17.74 -2.65 -6.77
CA THR A 38 -16.58 -2.00 -7.40
C THR A 38 -15.65 -1.29 -6.40
N THR A 39 -16.17 -0.81 -5.27
CA THR A 39 -15.42 0.04 -4.33
C THR A 39 -15.45 -0.44 -2.88
N ALA A 40 -16.27 -1.43 -2.53
CA ALA A 40 -16.42 -1.88 -1.15
C ALA A 40 -16.79 -3.36 -1.05
N CYS A 41 -16.17 -4.07 -0.10
CA CYS A 41 -16.56 -5.42 0.32
C CYS A 41 -17.24 -5.35 1.69
N HIS A 42 -18.37 -6.03 1.87
CA HIS A 42 -19.05 -6.14 3.16
C HIS A 42 -19.12 -7.61 3.58
N PHE A 43 -18.83 -7.86 4.86
CA PHE A 43 -18.87 -9.19 5.46
C PHE A 43 -19.73 -9.13 6.72
N ASP A 44 -20.72 -10.01 6.81
CA ASP A 44 -21.59 -10.13 7.98
C ASP A 44 -20.89 -11.00 9.04
N VAL A 45 -20.17 -10.34 9.94
CA VAL A 45 -19.44 -10.94 11.06
C VAL A 45 -19.90 -10.30 12.38
N PRO A 46 -19.85 -11.02 13.52
CA PRO A 46 -20.18 -10.45 14.82
C PRO A 46 -19.38 -9.16 15.16
N PRO A 47 -19.74 -8.40 16.19
CA PRO A 47 -18.86 -7.35 16.70
C PRO A 47 -17.58 -7.96 17.31
N GLY A 48 -16.40 -7.44 16.97
CA GLY A 48 -15.13 -7.95 17.51
C GLY A 48 -13.88 -7.33 16.88
N THR A 49 -12.71 -7.77 17.33
CA THR A 49 -11.41 -7.48 16.72
C THR A 49 -11.09 -8.56 15.71
N TYR A 50 -10.71 -8.16 14.50
CA TYR A 50 -10.50 -9.08 13.38
C TYR A 50 -9.08 -8.96 12.81
N ASP A 51 -8.46 -10.10 12.55
CA ASP A 51 -7.28 -10.19 11.68
C ASP A 51 -7.74 -10.26 10.23
N VAL A 52 -7.56 -9.15 9.50
CA VAL A 52 -7.97 -9.03 8.10
C VAL A 52 -6.77 -9.27 7.19
N THR A 53 -6.81 -10.34 6.39
CA THR A 53 -5.84 -10.59 5.33
C THR A 53 -6.42 -10.22 3.97
N VAL A 54 -5.77 -9.30 3.26
CA VAL A 54 -6.15 -8.91 1.89
C VAL A 54 -5.06 -9.27 0.90
N ARG A 55 -5.45 -9.62 -0.34
CA ARG A 55 -4.53 -9.76 -1.46
C ARG A 55 -4.66 -8.54 -2.37
N LEU A 56 -3.58 -7.78 -2.47
CA LEU A 56 -3.51 -6.56 -3.26
C LEU A 56 -2.89 -6.85 -4.63
N GLY A 57 -3.28 -6.06 -5.64
CA GLY A 57 -2.82 -6.19 -7.01
C GLY A 57 -3.57 -7.25 -7.84
N GLY A 58 -3.43 -7.13 -9.16
CA GLY A 58 -4.03 -8.01 -10.15
C GLY A 58 -3.30 -7.91 -11.49
N ALA A 59 -3.86 -8.48 -12.56
CA ALA A 59 -3.25 -8.42 -13.90
C ALA A 59 -3.25 -7.00 -14.51
N THR A 60 -3.99 -6.07 -13.91
CA THR A 60 -4.12 -4.67 -14.33
C THR A 60 -3.43 -3.74 -13.35
N ALA A 61 -2.82 -2.67 -13.85
CA ALA A 61 -2.21 -1.64 -13.01
C ALA A 61 -3.27 -0.95 -12.12
N SER A 62 -2.92 -0.73 -10.84
CA SER A 62 -3.78 -0.05 -9.86
C SER A 62 -2.94 0.70 -8.84
N GLY A 63 -3.42 1.87 -8.39
CA GLY A 63 -2.99 2.47 -7.13
C GLY A 63 -3.56 1.69 -5.95
N THR A 64 -2.85 1.63 -4.82
CA THR A 64 -3.31 0.87 -3.65
C THR A 64 -2.92 1.55 -2.36
N SER A 65 -3.93 1.98 -1.61
CA SER A 65 -3.83 2.39 -0.21
C SER A 65 -4.79 1.57 0.63
N ILE A 66 -4.48 1.40 1.91
CA ILE A 66 -5.38 0.78 2.89
C ILE A 66 -5.52 1.75 4.06
N THR A 67 -6.77 2.01 4.45
CA THR A 67 -7.09 2.67 5.71
C THR A 67 -7.94 1.75 6.57
N GLY A 68 -7.73 1.82 7.88
CA GLY A 68 -8.51 1.15 8.91
C GLY A 68 -9.13 2.17 9.85
N GLU A 69 -9.75 1.69 10.93
CA GLU A 69 -10.36 2.46 12.03
C GLU A 69 -9.98 3.96 12.09
N THR A 70 -10.99 4.83 12.03
CA THR A 70 -10.82 6.31 12.09
C THR A 70 -9.89 6.85 10.99
N ARG A 71 -9.90 6.23 9.80
CA ARG A 71 -9.06 6.57 8.64
C ARG A 71 -7.56 6.46 8.92
N ARG A 72 -7.16 5.63 9.88
CA ARG A 72 -5.75 5.34 10.11
C ARG A 72 -5.16 4.68 8.87
N SER A 73 -4.12 5.26 8.29
CA SER A 73 -3.40 4.64 7.18
C SER A 73 -2.75 3.34 7.66
N LEU A 74 -3.15 2.22 7.07
CA LEU A 74 -2.55 0.89 7.28
C LEU A 74 -1.52 0.58 6.19
N LEU A 75 -1.74 1.08 4.97
CA LEU A 75 -0.80 1.04 3.86
C LEU A 75 -0.86 2.39 3.13
N PRO A 76 0.12 3.28 3.33
CA PRO A 76 0.15 4.56 2.62
C PRO A 76 0.51 4.34 1.15
N GLU A 77 -0.11 5.13 0.28
CA GLU A 77 0.25 5.19 -1.13
C GLU A 77 1.20 6.37 -1.34
N THR A 78 2.50 6.12 -1.28
CA THR A 78 3.50 7.12 -1.69
C THR A 78 4.68 6.40 -2.35
N ALA A 79 4.55 6.20 -3.65
CA ALA A 79 5.60 5.70 -4.50
C ALA A 79 6.09 6.83 -5.41
N VAL A 80 7.41 6.99 -5.50
CA VAL A 80 8.02 7.81 -6.55
C VAL A 80 7.77 7.11 -7.90
N PRO A 81 7.56 7.79 -9.03
CA PRO A 81 7.39 7.13 -10.33
C PRO A 81 8.57 6.23 -10.73
N ILE A 82 8.33 5.28 -11.62
CA ILE A 82 9.37 4.46 -12.24
C ILE A 82 10.15 5.27 -13.29
N VAL A 83 11.41 4.87 -13.58
CA VAL A 83 12.19 5.51 -14.65
C VAL A 83 11.67 5.18 -16.06
N ARG A 84 11.93 6.09 -17.01
CA ARG A 84 11.85 5.78 -18.45
C ARG A 84 13.17 5.19 -18.94
N ARG A 85 13.11 4.22 -19.86
CA ARG A 85 14.27 3.55 -20.49
C ARG A 85 14.97 4.47 -21.50
N TRP A 86 15.54 5.58 -21.02
CA TRP A 86 16.22 6.59 -21.82
C TRP A 86 17.69 6.66 -21.43
N PHE A 87 18.51 5.80 -22.03
CA PHE A 87 19.92 5.69 -21.71
C PHE A 87 20.73 6.85 -22.28
N ASN A 88 21.65 7.36 -21.48
CA ASN A 88 22.79 8.14 -21.90
C ASN A 88 23.81 7.24 -22.63
N ALA A 89 24.78 7.86 -23.30
CA ALA A 89 25.85 7.13 -23.99
C ALA A 89 26.74 6.33 -23.04
N ASP A 90 26.82 6.73 -21.77
CA ASP A 90 27.58 6.05 -20.71
C ASP A 90 26.80 4.88 -20.06
N GLY A 91 25.58 4.60 -20.53
CA GLY A 91 24.74 3.54 -19.98
C GLY A 91 23.96 3.94 -18.72
N THR A 92 24.02 5.19 -18.29
CA THR A 92 23.22 5.69 -17.17
C THR A 92 21.84 6.20 -17.63
N LEU A 93 20.94 6.35 -16.68
CA LEU A 93 19.64 7.02 -16.79
C LEU A 93 19.65 8.41 -16.12
N ASP A 94 20.82 9.01 -15.96
CA ASP A 94 20.99 10.34 -15.35
C ASP A 94 20.71 11.46 -16.35
N ASN A 95 19.47 11.51 -16.83
CA ASN A 95 18.97 12.60 -17.67
C ASN A 95 17.52 12.90 -17.34
N GLY A 96 17.09 14.12 -17.69
CA GLY A 96 15.75 14.60 -17.35
C GLY A 96 14.62 13.77 -17.95
N THR A 97 14.80 13.16 -19.13
CA THR A 97 13.75 12.31 -19.73
C THR A 97 13.56 11.02 -18.95
N ALA A 98 14.65 10.35 -18.55
CA ALA A 98 14.61 9.15 -17.73
C ALA A 98 14.04 9.42 -16.33
N LEU A 99 14.37 10.58 -15.75
CA LEU A 99 13.99 11.01 -14.40
C LEU A 99 12.70 11.86 -14.34
N LEU A 100 11.89 11.87 -15.41
CA LEU A 100 10.59 12.56 -15.44
C LEU A 100 10.66 14.06 -15.12
N VAL A 101 11.74 14.71 -15.53
CA VAL A 101 11.86 16.16 -15.52
C VAL A 101 11.02 16.72 -16.66
N ASN A 102 10.05 17.58 -16.35
CA ASN A 102 9.17 18.17 -17.36
C ASN A 102 9.85 19.31 -18.14
N SER A 103 9.15 19.87 -19.14
CA SER A 103 9.67 20.97 -19.96
C SER A 103 9.92 22.28 -19.22
N LEU A 104 9.42 22.42 -17.99
CA LEU A 104 9.66 23.55 -17.10
C LEU A 104 10.87 23.29 -16.17
N GLY A 105 11.54 22.15 -16.29
CA GLY A 105 12.67 21.77 -15.42
C GLY A 105 12.25 21.20 -14.06
N VAL A 106 10.96 20.90 -13.86
CA VAL A 106 10.47 20.34 -12.59
C VAL A 106 10.77 18.84 -12.55
N ASP A 107 11.59 18.44 -11.58
CA ASP A 107 11.93 17.06 -11.26
C ASP A 107 10.84 16.45 -10.35
N LEU A 108 9.96 15.64 -10.94
CA LEU A 108 8.86 15.01 -10.21
C LEU A 108 9.35 14.09 -9.08
N PRO A 109 10.36 13.20 -9.28
CA PRO A 109 10.97 12.46 -8.19
C PRO A 109 11.46 13.32 -7.03
N ALA A 110 12.17 14.41 -7.30
CA ALA A 110 12.67 15.32 -6.26
C ALA A 110 11.52 16.00 -5.51
N VAL A 111 10.47 16.43 -6.20
CA VAL A 111 9.27 17.01 -5.58
C VAL A 111 8.60 16.01 -4.65
N ILE A 112 8.39 14.76 -5.09
CA ILE A 112 7.76 13.72 -4.25
C ILE A 112 8.63 13.40 -3.03
N ARG A 113 9.95 13.29 -3.20
CA ARG A 113 10.89 13.09 -2.07
C ARG A 113 10.79 14.22 -1.04
N SER A 114 10.73 15.47 -1.50
CA SER A 114 10.58 16.63 -0.61
C SER A 114 9.26 16.62 0.15
N ALA A 115 8.16 16.23 -0.50
CA ALA A 115 6.84 16.13 0.14
C ALA A 115 6.78 14.96 1.15
N ALA A 116 7.45 13.84 0.85
CA ALA A 116 7.46 12.68 1.74
C ALA A 116 8.32 12.89 3.00
N ALA A 117 9.22 13.87 3.01
CA ALA A 117 10.00 14.24 4.19
C ALA A 117 9.12 14.74 5.36
N GLU A 118 7.83 15.02 5.12
CA GLU A 118 6.83 15.43 6.11
C GLU A 118 6.06 14.24 6.73
N ASP A 119 6.78 13.22 7.22
CA ASP A 119 6.26 12.01 7.92
C ASP A 119 5.51 10.95 7.07
N ALA A 120 5.62 10.97 5.75
CA ALA A 120 5.04 9.92 4.90
C ALA A 120 6.08 8.84 4.54
N PRO A 121 5.80 7.54 4.79
CA PRO A 121 6.68 6.48 4.32
C PRO A 121 6.81 6.49 2.78
N LEU A 122 8.06 6.53 2.29
CA LEU A 122 8.35 6.65 0.87
C LEU A 122 9.01 5.39 0.31
N ILE A 123 8.41 4.78 -0.70
CA ILE A 123 9.09 3.81 -1.56
C ILE A 123 9.65 4.55 -2.78
N ASP A 124 10.98 4.67 -2.84
CA ASP A 124 11.66 5.37 -3.92
C ASP A 124 11.84 4.46 -5.15
N LEU A 125 10.75 4.21 -5.87
CA LEU A 125 10.81 3.38 -7.07
C LEU A 125 11.65 4.00 -8.18
N THR A 126 11.85 5.33 -8.20
CA THR A 126 12.80 5.91 -9.16
C THR A 126 14.20 5.35 -8.92
N ALA A 127 14.67 5.36 -7.67
CA ALA A 127 15.99 4.83 -7.33
C ALA A 127 16.09 3.32 -7.59
N GLU A 128 15.09 2.54 -7.13
CA GLU A 128 15.10 1.07 -7.26
C GLU A 128 15.00 0.63 -8.74
N THR A 129 14.11 1.25 -9.52
CA THR A 129 13.96 0.91 -10.96
C THR A 129 15.13 1.41 -11.80
N LYS A 130 15.73 2.57 -11.47
CA LYS A 130 16.97 3.04 -12.10
C LYS A 130 18.08 2.00 -11.95
N ALA A 131 18.36 1.59 -10.72
CA ALA A 131 19.41 0.62 -10.43
C ALA A 131 19.19 -0.71 -11.18
N LEU A 132 17.95 -1.21 -11.19
CA LEU A 132 17.60 -2.41 -11.95
C LEU A 132 17.82 -2.23 -13.45
N VAL A 133 17.28 -1.18 -14.06
CA VAL A 133 17.37 -0.96 -15.51
C VAL A 133 18.80 -0.73 -15.96
N GLU A 134 19.60 0.00 -15.19
CA GLU A 134 21.02 0.20 -15.45
C GLU A 134 21.81 -1.11 -15.35
N SER A 135 21.53 -1.95 -14.34
CA SER A 135 22.18 -3.25 -14.21
C SER A 135 21.93 -4.19 -15.39
N LEU A 136 20.76 -4.06 -16.04
CA LEU A 136 20.39 -4.82 -17.23
C LEU A 136 20.97 -4.22 -18.52
N GLY A 137 21.37 -2.94 -18.47
CA GLY A 137 21.82 -2.16 -19.61
C GLY A 137 20.77 -1.98 -20.71
N PRO A 138 21.14 -1.33 -21.84
CA PRO A 138 20.21 -1.04 -22.92
C PRO A 138 19.53 -2.28 -23.50
N GLU A 139 20.27 -3.36 -23.75
CA GLU A 139 19.71 -4.54 -24.39
C GLU A 139 18.86 -5.39 -23.43
N GLY A 140 19.36 -5.69 -22.24
CA GLY A 140 18.66 -6.54 -21.26
C GLY A 140 17.37 -5.89 -20.75
N SER A 141 17.33 -4.56 -20.64
CA SER A 141 16.16 -3.84 -20.15
C SER A 141 14.98 -3.80 -21.13
N LYS A 142 15.15 -4.20 -22.40
CA LYS A 142 14.05 -4.16 -23.40
C LYS A 142 12.81 -4.94 -22.96
N ALA A 143 13.00 -6.07 -22.26
CA ALA A 143 11.90 -6.92 -21.80
C ALA A 143 11.08 -6.30 -20.65
N ILE A 144 11.61 -5.30 -19.95
CA ILE A 144 10.90 -4.60 -18.87
C ILE A 144 9.84 -3.65 -19.45
N TYR A 145 10.05 -3.14 -20.65
CA TYR A 145 9.17 -2.16 -21.29
C TYR A 145 8.46 -2.77 -22.50
N LEU A 146 7.44 -2.09 -23.04
CA LEU A 146 6.80 -2.44 -24.32
C LEU A 146 7.71 -2.10 -25.52
N TYR A 147 9.03 -2.24 -25.35
CA TYR A 147 10.02 -1.86 -26.35
C TYR A 147 10.06 -2.83 -27.53
N ASN A 148 9.89 -4.12 -27.25
CA ASN A 148 9.94 -5.14 -28.30
C ASN A 148 8.67 -5.12 -29.17
N GLU A 149 7.55 -4.72 -28.57
CA GLU A 149 6.22 -4.69 -29.18
C GLU A 149 5.93 -3.34 -29.85
N LYS A 150 6.28 -2.23 -29.21
CA LYS A 150 5.88 -0.88 -29.62
C LYS A 150 7.02 0.14 -29.66
N ARG A 151 8.26 -0.28 -29.40
CA ARG A 151 9.42 0.62 -29.24
C ARG A 151 9.18 1.69 -28.17
N ASP A 152 8.38 1.34 -27.16
CA ASP A 152 7.98 2.22 -26.08
C ASP A 152 8.96 2.08 -24.90
N ASN A 153 9.53 3.20 -24.46
CA ASN A 153 10.48 3.27 -23.34
C ASN A 153 9.83 3.72 -22.02
N THR A 154 8.50 3.88 -21.98
CA THR A 154 7.75 4.38 -20.82
C THR A 154 6.83 3.31 -20.27
N HIS A 155 6.04 2.67 -21.11
CA HIS A 155 5.07 1.68 -20.66
C HIS A 155 5.74 0.32 -20.41
N THR A 156 5.48 -0.28 -19.25
CA THR A 156 6.02 -1.59 -18.88
C THR A 156 5.33 -2.73 -19.63
N SER A 157 6.07 -3.78 -19.96
CA SER A 157 5.47 -5.06 -20.35
C SER A 157 4.79 -5.71 -19.13
N VAL A 158 4.00 -6.78 -19.34
CA VAL A 158 3.45 -7.57 -18.22
C VAL A 158 4.57 -8.13 -17.34
N HIS A 159 5.66 -8.57 -17.97
CA HIS A 159 6.85 -9.03 -17.26
C HIS A 159 7.48 -7.90 -16.43
N GLY A 160 7.74 -6.73 -17.03
CA GLY A 160 8.33 -5.61 -16.31
C GLY A 160 7.46 -5.06 -15.19
N ALA A 161 6.14 -5.00 -15.39
CA ALA A 161 5.20 -4.65 -14.33
C ALA A 161 5.28 -5.62 -13.15
N THR A 162 5.42 -6.93 -13.42
CA THR A 162 5.59 -7.96 -12.39
C THR A 162 6.92 -7.79 -11.64
N VAL A 163 8.01 -7.51 -12.36
CA VAL A 163 9.32 -7.25 -11.75
C VAL A 163 9.27 -6.01 -10.85
N TYR A 164 8.69 -4.91 -11.31
CA TYR A 164 8.57 -3.68 -10.52
C TYR A 164 7.61 -3.82 -9.34
N ALA A 165 6.55 -4.62 -9.45
CA ALA A 165 5.71 -4.96 -8.30
C ALA A 165 6.51 -5.71 -7.21
N GLY A 166 7.50 -6.53 -7.60
CA GLY A 166 8.46 -7.14 -6.68
C GLY A 166 9.26 -6.10 -5.89
N LEU A 167 9.75 -5.04 -6.55
CA LEU A 167 10.46 -3.93 -5.89
C LEU A 167 9.57 -3.21 -4.88
N VAL A 168 8.31 -2.90 -5.23
CA VAL A 168 7.34 -2.31 -4.29
C VAL A 168 7.15 -3.20 -3.07
N ARG A 169 6.94 -4.50 -3.28
CA ARG A 169 6.78 -5.49 -2.20
C ARG A 169 7.99 -5.49 -1.27
N ASP A 170 9.19 -5.54 -1.82
CA ASP A 170 10.43 -5.59 -1.06
C ASP A 170 10.66 -4.27 -0.31
N GLY A 171 10.32 -3.13 -0.93
CA GLY A 171 10.33 -1.81 -0.32
C GLY A 171 9.36 -1.66 0.85
N LEU A 172 8.17 -2.26 0.77
CA LEU A 172 7.19 -2.32 1.88
C LEU A 172 7.73 -3.14 3.07
N LEU A 173 8.35 -4.28 2.79
CA LEU A 173 8.94 -5.15 3.81
C LEU A 173 10.11 -4.48 4.50
N ALA A 174 11.04 -3.90 3.74
CA ALA A 174 12.24 -3.25 4.26
C ALA A 174 11.94 -2.05 5.17
N ARG A 175 10.80 -1.39 4.94
CA ARG A 175 10.33 -0.24 5.74
C ARG A 175 9.37 -0.62 6.86
N HIS A 176 9.15 -1.92 7.07
CA HIS A 176 8.21 -2.44 8.07
C HIS A 176 6.78 -1.89 7.91
N LEU A 177 6.38 -1.54 6.67
CA LEU A 177 5.03 -1.08 6.34
C LEU A 177 4.05 -2.25 6.23
N VAL A 178 4.57 -3.46 6.05
CA VAL A 178 3.81 -4.71 6.11
C VAL A 178 4.58 -5.76 6.91
N PRO A 179 3.90 -6.67 7.64
CA PRO A 179 4.56 -7.76 8.36
C PRO A 179 5.20 -8.77 7.41
N GLY A 180 6.40 -9.26 7.74
CA GLY A 180 7.13 -10.24 6.93
C GLY A 180 6.36 -11.54 6.64
N GLY A 181 5.53 -12.00 7.59
CA GLY A 181 4.70 -13.20 7.43
C GLY A 181 3.40 -12.99 6.64
N ALA A 182 3.05 -11.74 6.33
CA ALA A 182 1.80 -11.39 5.62
C ALA A 182 1.99 -11.22 4.10
N VAL A 183 3.24 -11.31 3.62
CA VAL A 183 3.59 -11.14 2.21
C VAL A 183 3.97 -12.50 1.62
N ARG A 184 3.31 -12.91 0.54
CA ARG A 184 3.75 -14.10 -0.20
C ARG A 184 5.06 -13.78 -0.93
N VAL A 185 6.08 -14.59 -0.66
CA VAL A 185 7.29 -14.62 -1.48
C VAL A 185 6.89 -15.22 -2.84
N GLY A 186 7.23 -14.50 -3.92
CA GLY A 186 6.94 -14.93 -5.29
C GLY A 186 7.85 -16.04 -5.75
#